data_AF-A8NG58-F1
#
_entry.id   AF-A8NG58-F1
#
_cell.length_a   1.000
_cell.length_b   1.000
_cell.length_c   1.000
_cell.angle_alpha   90.00
_cell.angle_beta   90.00
_cell.angle_gamma   90.00
#
_symmetry.space_group_name_H-M   'P 1'
#
loop_
_entity.id
_entity.type
_entity.pdbx_description
1 polymer ?
#
loop_
_entity_poly.entity_id
_entity_poly.type
_entity_poly.pdbx_seq_one_letter_code
_entity_poly.pdbx_strand_id
1 'polypeptide(L)'
;MSFQHHPTSLSMPAEPVRRISITYQQPSCPESQVVVTEAPITPPLSPKSIATKSGAMPVEEMPICSSKPIQIHSEQEAMDVESAPVHQHPNTMPGEQQAQSQDQSNESQNRPQRCLEDQRVRLQGSGLKLSDFEVRGTLGTGTFGKVLLVRHKTARDRHGAQSHFAMKVLRKTVIVQLRQVEHVNAERYILSRVNHPFIVDLFATFQDSLNVYMLMSYVPGGELFTHLRRAQRFTPDVTRFYLATIILALKYLHSFNIIYRDLKPENLLLDSRGYLRLTDFGFAKIVDDRTWTLCGTPEYLAPEIIQSDGHGKAADWWACGVLCYEMLVGYPPFFDESPYGIYEKILNGQIHWPRHIDRLSKDLIKSFLNPDRTKRLGNMLGGPQDILDHPWFRGVDWDALERREINAPIIPRTTSVDDTRHFLHLPPPTAEEIPGLVGQDLPQPRFDPINYHFLEF
;
A
#
# COMPACT_ATOMS: atom_id res chain seq x y z
N MET A 1 33.17 -68.99 -53.55
CA MET A 1 32.55 -67.69 -53.87
C MET A 1 32.16 -67.02 -52.56
N SER A 2 32.38 -65.74 -52.28
CA SER A 2 33.30 -64.76 -52.91
C SER A 2 33.52 -63.58 -51.95
N PHE A 3 34.79 -63.23 -51.69
CA PHE A 3 35.33 -61.94 -51.19
C PHE A 3 34.78 -61.23 -49.93
N GLN A 4 35.65 -60.39 -49.37
CA GLN A 4 35.47 -59.58 -48.16
C GLN A 4 34.80 -58.23 -48.48
N HIS A 5 34.29 -57.53 -47.46
CA HIS A 5 34.58 -56.09 -47.27
C HIS A 5 34.24 -55.64 -45.83
N HIS A 6 35.13 -54.86 -45.21
CA HIS A 6 34.78 -53.96 -44.10
C HIS A 6 34.22 -52.64 -44.66
N PRO A 7 33.46 -51.90 -43.84
CA PRO A 7 33.73 -50.46 -43.73
C PRO A 7 33.92 -50.01 -42.27
N THR A 8 34.86 -49.08 -42.09
CA THR A 8 35.11 -48.37 -40.83
C THR A 8 34.07 -47.27 -40.62
N SER A 9 33.60 -47.07 -39.38
CA SER A 9 32.82 -45.87 -39.01
C SER A 9 33.72 -44.86 -38.28
N LEU A 10 33.81 -43.65 -38.80
CA LEU A 10 34.63 -42.56 -38.24
C LEU A 10 33.94 -41.90 -37.05
N SER A 11 34.73 -41.52 -36.04
CA SER A 11 34.28 -40.61 -34.99
C SER A 11 34.27 -39.16 -35.49
N MET A 12 33.13 -38.48 -35.39
CA MET A 12 33.05 -37.03 -35.52
C MET A 12 33.40 -36.38 -34.16
N PRO A 13 34.24 -35.34 -34.10
CA PRO A 13 34.47 -34.59 -32.87
C PRO A 13 33.24 -33.75 -32.52
N ALA A 14 32.84 -33.75 -31.25
CA ALA A 14 31.80 -32.85 -30.76
C ALA A 14 32.37 -31.44 -30.56
N GLU A 15 31.79 -30.42 -31.22
CA GLU A 15 32.17 -29.03 -30.96
C GLU A 15 31.76 -28.60 -29.55
N PRO A 16 32.62 -27.85 -28.82
CA PRO A 16 32.29 -27.37 -27.49
C PRO A 16 31.32 -26.18 -27.57
N VAL A 17 30.03 -26.45 -27.35
CA VAL A 17 29.01 -25.40 -27.13
C VAL A 17 29.46 -24.55 -25.94
N ARG A 18 29.93 -23.33 -26.23
CA ARG A 18 30.37 -22.37 -25.21
C ARG A 18 29.19 -21.97 -24.34
N ARG A 19 29.07 -22.59 -23.16
CA ARG A 19 28.24 -22.03 -22.07
C ARG A 19 28.80 -20.66 -21.71
N ILE A 20 28.11 -19.61 -22.14
CA ILE A 20 28.31 -18.26 -21.62
C ILE A 20 27.68 -18.26 -20.22
N SER A 21 28.49 -18.60 -19.21
CA SER A 21 28.11 -18.47 -17.80
C SER A 21 28.02 -16.99 -17.44
N ILE A 22 26.84 -16.39 -17.67
CA ILE A 22 26.54 -15.05 -17.14
C ILE A 22 26.34 -15.20 -15.64
N THR A 23 27.44 -15.07 -14.89
CA THR A 23 27.42 -15.00 -13.43
C THR A 23 26.75 -13.71 -13.01
N TYR A 24 25.43 -13.74 -12.82
CA TYR A 24 24.73 -12.69 -12.07
C TYR A 24 25.27 -12.72 -10.63
N GLN A 25 26.10 -11.75 -10.30
CA GLN A 25 26.40 -11.44 -8.90
C GLN A 25 25.08 -11.04 -8.23
N GLN A 26 24.84 -11.56 -7.04
CA GLN A 26 23.68 -11.17 -6.25
C GLN A 26 23.85 -9.70 -5.83
N PRO A 27 22.94 -8.77 -6.18
CA PRO A 27 22.81 -7.58 -5.38
C PRO A 27 22.32 -8.01 -3.99
N SER A 28 23.06 -7.65 -2.95
CA SER A 28 22.55 -7.70 -1.57
C SER A 28 21.31 -6.82 -1.49
N CYS A 29 20.17 -7.36 -1.06
CA CYS A 29 18.97 -6.55 -0.89
C CYS A 29 19.23 -5.40 0.10
N PRO A 30 19.00 -4.13 -0.26
CA PRO A 30 18.61 -3.16 0.75
C PRO A 30 17.24 -3.60 1.32
N GLU A 31 16.98 -3.31 2.59
CA GLU A 31 15.62 -3.42 3.13
C GLU A 31 14.72 -2.41 2.39
N SER A 32 13.51 -2.82 1.98
CA SER A 32 12.54 -1.96 1.28
C SER A 32 12.28 -0.70 2.12
N GLN A 33 12.87 0.45 1.75
CA GLN A 33 12.91 1.63 2.62
C GLN A 33 11.53 2.29 2.72
N VAL A 34 10.78 1.90 3.76
CA VAL A 34 9.50 2.50 4.10
C VAL A 34 9.70 3.97 4.48
N VAL A 35 9.01 4.86 3.75
CA VAL A 35 9.06 6.31 3.97
C VAL A 35 7.87 6.72 4.83
N VAL A 36 8.09 7.63 5.79
CA VAL A 36 7.03 8.32 6.55
C VAL A 36 7.47 9.77 6.82
N THR A 37 6.76 10.77 6.29
CA THR A 37 6.96 12.19 6.65
C THR A 37 5.64 12.95 6.80
N GLU A 38 5.57 13.79 7.84
CA GLU A 38 4.41 14.65 8.14
C GLU A 38 4.53 16.07 7.58
N ALA A 39 5.73 16.47 7.12
CA ALA A 39 6.01 17.78 6.55
C ALA A 39 5.91 17.77 5.01
N PRO A 40 5.41 18.85 4.38
CA PRO A 40 5.41 18.98 2.93
C PRO A 40 6.85 19.12 2.39
N ILE A 41 7.19 18.33 1.38
CA ILE A 41 8.49 18.41 0.70
C ILE A 41 8.38 19.42 -0.44
N THR A 42 9.14 20.51 -0.38
CA THR A 42 9.22 21.49 -1.47
C THR A 42 9.94 20.89 -2.68
N PRO A 43 9.30 20.75 -3.86
CA PRO A 43 9.98 20.23 -5.04
C PRO A 43 10.97 21.24 -5.63
N PRO A 44 12.13 20.81 -6.16
CA PRO A 44 13.07 21.69 -6.84
C PRO A 44 12.52 22.20 -8.19
N LEU A 45 12.92 23.41 -8.56
CA LEU A 45 12.52 24.05 -9.82
C LEU A 45 13.11 23.33 -11.05
N SER A 46 12.30 23.21 -12.12
CA SER A 46 12.68 22.47 -13.34
C SER A 46 13.88 23.09 -14.07
N PRO A 47 14.87 22.28 -14.51
CA PRO A 47 16.01 22.78 -15.27
C PRO A 47 15.60 23.16 -16.70
N LYS A 48 15.95 24.38 -17.14
CA LYS A 48 15.84 24.81 -18.55
C LYS A 48 17.03 24.34 -19.38
N SER A 49 16.82 24.24 -20.70
CA SER A 49 17.70 23.57 -21.65
C SER A 49 19.01 24.31 -21.99
N ILE A 50 20.12 23.58 -21.86
CA ILE A 50 21.34 23.55 -22.70
C ILE A 50 21.62 24.76 -23.62
N ALA A 51 22.76 25.42 -23.41
CA ALA A 51 23.55 26.11 -24.44
C ALA A 51 25.07 25.98 -24.16
N THR A 52 25.92 26.11 -25.18
CA THR A 52 27.30 25.58 -25.19
C THR A 52 28.44 26.56 -24.86
N LYS A 53 29.41 26.05 -24.07
CA LYS A 53 30.89 26.25 -24.15
C LYS A 53 31.54 27.66 -24.07
N SER A 54 32.60 27.66 -23.24
CA SER A 54 33.89 28.39 -23.38
C SER A 54 33.98 29.87 -22.97
N GLY A 55 35.16 30.26 -22.48
CA GLY A 55 35.53 31.63 -22.09
C GLY A 55 36.23 31.71 -20.73
N ALA A 56 37.29 32.51 -20.63
CA ALA A 56 38.05 32.72 -19.39
C ALA A 56 37.54 33.93 -18.58
N MET A 57 38.04 34.06 -17.34
CA MET A 57 37.94 35.27 -16.48
C MET A 57 38.89 36.39 -17.01
N PRO A 58 38.94 37.64 -16.46
CA PRO A 58 38.42 38.11 -15.14
C PRO A 58 37.88 39.58 -15.05
N VAL A 59 37.52 39.99 -13.81
CA VAL A 59 37.30 41.34 -13.19
C VAL A 59 36.71 42.53 -14.00
N GLU A 60 35.68 43.22 -13.45
CA GLU A 60 35.70 44.66 -13.04
C GLU A 60 34.34 45.17 -12.50
N GLU A 61 34.21 46.49 -12.25
CA GLU A 61 33.35 47.11 -11.23
C GLU A 61 31.94 47.61 -11.69
N MET A 62 31.15 48.16 -10.74
CA MET A 62 29.92 48.93 -11.00
C MET A 62 30.25 50.35 -11.51
N PRO A 63 29.35 51.11 -12.19
CA PRO A 63 28.32 51.87 -11.44
C PRO A 63 26.99 52.26 -12.16
N ILE A 64 25.96 52.54 -11.35
CA ILE A 64 25.00 53.69 -11.37
C ILE A 64 24.66 54.37 -12.72
N CYS A 65 23.37 54.45 -13.10
CA CYS A 65 22.52 55.68 -13.04
C CYS A 65 21.19 55.62 -13.86
N SER A 66 20.09 56.17 -13.29
CA SER A 66 18.89 56.90 -13.86
C SER A 66 18.23 56.51 -15.23
N SER A 67 16.99 56.90 -15.59
CA SER A 67 16.11 57.99 -15.11
C SER A 67 14.58 57.75 -15.35
N LYS A 68 13.77 58.75 -14.94
CA LYS A 68 12.31 58.83 -14.64
C LYS A 68 11.28 58.66 -15.80
N PRO A 69 9.95 58.61 -15.48
CA PRO A 69 8.83 58.38 -16.43
C PRO A 69 8.05 59.66 -16.85
N ILE A 70 7.05 59.51 -17.75
CA ILE A 70 6.08 60.55 -18.20
C ILE A 70 4.64 59.96 -18.28
N GLN A 71 3.61 60.82 -18.22
CA GLN A 71 2.17 60.49 -18.16
C GLN A 71 1.33 60.97 -19.37
N ILE A 72 0.19 60.29 -19.59
CA ILE A 72 -1.17 60.78 -19.95
C ILE A 72 -1.36 61.90 -20.99
N HIS A 73 -2.20 61.63 -22.01
CA HIS A 73 -3.41 62.37 -22.48
C HIS A 73 -4.01 61.52 -23.65
N SER A 74 -5.30 61.24 -23.87
CA SER A 74 -6.63 61.80 -23.56
C SER A 74 -7.18 62.80 -24.58
N GLU A 75 -8.22 62.42 -25.35
CA GLU A 75 -9.10 63.32 -26.11
C GLU A 75 -10.46 62.65 -26.40
N GLN A 76 -11.47 63.43 -26.80
CA GLN A 76 -12.89 63.03 -26.92
C GLN A 76 -13.53 63.67 -28.16
N GLU A 77 -14.63 63.09 -28.69
CA GLU A 77 -15.66 63.83 -29.46
C GLU A 77 -17.02 63.08 -29.42
N ALA A 78 -18.14 63.77 -29.68
CA ALA A 78 -19.51 63.25 -29.47
C ALA A 78 -20.63 64.00 -30.23
N MET A 79 -21.77 63.34 -30.50
CA MET A 79 -23.17 63.82 -30.69
C MET A 79 -24.09 62.58 -30.98
N ASP A 80 -25.30 62.32 -30.44
CA ASP A 80 -26.62 63.02 -30.36
C ASP A 80 -27.50 62.88 -31.64
N VAL A 81 -28.85 62.68 -31.65
CA VAL A 81 -29.98 62.79 -30.66
C VAL A 81 -31.10 61.73 -30.96
N GLU A 82 -32.25 61.76 -30.22
CA GLU A 82 -33.62 61.19 -30.48
C GLU A 82 -33.93 59.71 -30.13
N SER A 83 -35.16 59.30 -29.70
CA SER A 83 -36.33 59.99 -29.07
C SER A 83 -37.27 58.93 -28.37
N ALA A 84 -38.33 59.33 -27.63
CA ALA A 84 -39.14 58.44 -26.76
C ALA A 84 -40.69 58.59 -26.91
N PRO A 85 -41.48 57.56 -26.53
CA PRO A 85 -42.32 57.58 -25.29
C PRO A 85 -42.37 56.19 -24.55
N VAL A 86 -43.15 55.87 -23.49
CA VAL A 86 -43.64 56.50 -22.22
C VAL A 86 -44.96 55.80 -21.75
N HIS A 87 -45.24 55.75 -20.42
CA HIS A 87 -46.38 55.12 -19.70
C HIS A 87 -46.28 53.58 -19.44
N GLN A 88 -46.77 52.99 -18.32
CA GLN A 88 -47.53 53.51 -17.16
C GLN A 88 -47.24 52.70 -15.85
N HIS A 89 -47.64 53.24 -14.68
CA HIS A 89 -47.48 52.67 -13.31
C HIS A 89 -48.78 51.98 -12.81
N PRO A 90 -48.79 51.03 -11.82
CA PRO A 90 -48.71 51.38 -10.38
C PRO A 90 -48.09 50.33 -9.40
N ASN A 91 -48.12 50.65 -8.10
CA ASN A 91 -47.63 49.86 -6.95
C ASN A 91 -48.43 48.55 -6.70
N THR A 92 -47.88 47.59 -5.92
CA THR A 92 -48.17 47.32 -4.48
C THR A 92 -47.42 46.06 -3.98
N MET A 93 -47.07 45.99 -2.69
CA MET A 93 -46.61 44.78 -1.94
C MET A 93 -47.76 43.75 -1.76
N PRO A 94 -47.58 42.51 -1.21
CA PRO A 94 -46.41 41.90 -0.56
C PRO A 94 -46.10 40.45 -1.04
N GLY A 95 -45.18 39.75 -0.36
CA GLY A 95 -45.20 38.28 -0.30
C GLY A 95 -43.83 37.60 -0.19
N GLU A 96 -43.46 37.10 0.99
CA GLU A 96 -42.34 36.16 1.15
C GLU A 96 -42.80 34.74 0.81
N GLN A 97 -42.10 34.04 -0.10
CA GLN A 97 -41.92 32.58 -0.01
C GLN A 97 -40.82 32.01 -0.94
N GLN A 98 -40.07 31.07 -0.37
CA GLN A 98 -39.35 29.97 -1.03
C GLN A 98 -38.27 30.30 -2.07
N ALA A 99 -37.05 30.51 -1.57
CA ALA A 99 -35.80 30.26 -2.27
C ALA A 99 -34.85 29.40 -1.40
N GLN A 100 -35.19 28.12 -1.21
CA GLN A 100 -34.38 27.14 -0.45
C GLN A 100 -34.46 25.73 -1.06
N SER A 101 -33.73 25.47 -2.16
CA SER A 101 -33.59 24.10 -2.71
C SER A 101 -32.47 23.92 -3.75
N GLN A 102 -31.23 24.39 -3.50
CA GLN A 102 -30.10 24.14 -4.43
C GLN A 102 -28.74 23.71 -3.81
N ASP A 103 -28.52 23.76 -2.48
CA ASP A 103 -27.22 23.35 -1.88
C ASP A 103 -27.09 21.86 -1.50
N GLN A 104 -28.19 21.09 -1.43
CA GLN A 104 -28.17 19.73 -0.85
C GLN A 104 -27.58 18.63 -1.75
N SER A 105 -27.20 18.93 -3.01
CA SER A 105 -26.77 17.90 -3.97
C SER A 105 -25.31 17.46 -3.84
N ASN A 106 -24.43 18.24 -3.19
CA ASN A 106 -22.99 17.92 -3.09
C ASN A 106 -22.60 17.15 -1.82
N GLU A 107 -23.27 17.35 -0.67
CA GLU A 107 -22.94 16.61 0.58
C GLU A 107 -23.16 15.09 0.45
N SER A 108 -24.02 14.67 -0.48
CA SER A 108 -24.42 13.27 -0.67
C SER A 108 -23.31 12.33 -1.15
N GLN A 109 -22.22 12.85 -1.76
CA GLN A 109 -21.25 12.02 -2.49
C GLN A 109 -20.05 11.54 -1.66
N ASN A 110 -19.66 12.23 -0.59
CA ASN A 110 -18.45 11.89 0.20
C ASN A 110 -18.73 11.08 1.48
N ARG A 111 -19.99 10.82 1.82
CA ARG A 111 -20.31 10.04 3.04
C ARG A 111 -19.92 8.56 2.86
N PRO A 112 -19.27 7.90 3.84
CA PRO A 112 -18.93 6.49 3.73
C PRO A 112 -20.17 5.62 3.48
N GLN A 113 -20.02 4.56 2.68
CA GLN A 113 -21.09 3.60 2.45
C GLN A 113 -21.48 2.84 3.73
N ARG A 114 -20.54 2.73 4.68
CA ARG A 114 -20.71 2.13 6.00
C ARG A 114 -19.85 2.89 7.01
N CYS A 115 -20.38 3.29 8.16
CA CYS A 115 -19.54 3.78 9.25
C CYS A 115 -18.79 2.60 9.89
N LEU A 116 -17.54 2.81 10.32
CA LEU A 116 -16.76 1.76 10.98
C LEU A 116 -17.15 1.65 12.47
N GLU A 117 -17.64 2.76 13.03
CA GLU A 117 -18.08 2.96 14.41
C GLU A 117 -19.23 2.00 14.77
N ASP A 118 -20.10 1.72 13.80
CA ASP A 118 -21.23 0.78 13.90
C ASP A 118 -20.79 -0.69 13.92
N GLN A 119 -19.53 -0.99 13.54
CA GLN A 119 -19.02 -2.36 13.54
C GLN A 119 -18.68 -2.81 14.95
N ARG A 120 -19.15 -4.01 15.31
CA ARG A 120 -18.87 -4.62 16.61
C ARG A 120 -17.39 -4.89 16.76
N VAL A 121 -16.79 -4.41 17.86
CA VAL A 121 -15.43 -4.76 18.27
C VAL A 121 -15.33 -6.27 18.49
N ARG A 122 -14.33 -6.91 17.87
CA ARG A 122 -14.17 -8.38 17.78
C ARG A 122 -13.13 -8.97 18.75
N LEU A 123 -12.54 -8.13 19.60
CA LEU A 123 -11.51 -8.52 20.57
C LEU A 123 -12.04 -9.50 21.64
N GLN A 124 -11.25 -10.51 21.96
CA GLN A 124 -11.56 -11.60 22.89
C GLN A 124 -10.86 -11.39 24.23
N GLY A 125 -11.64 -11.29 25.31
CA GLY A 125 -11.17 -11.46 26.68
C GLY A 125 -10.39 -10.29 27.28
N SER A 126 -10.89 -9.72 28.36
CA SER A 126 -10.13 -8.81 29.21
C SER A 126 -9.10 -9.56 30.06
N GLY A 127 -7.86 -9.07 30.12
CA GLY A 127 -6.86 -9.53 31.10
C GLY A 127 -5.90 -10.63 30.64
N LEU A 128 -5.77 -10.86 29.32
CA LEU A 128 -4.67 -11.65 28.77
C LEU A 128 -3.31 -11.01 29.11
N LYS A 129 -2.30 -11.85 29.35
CA LYS A 129 -0.91 -11.45 29.59
C LYS A 129 0.06 -12.21 28.70
N LEU A 130 1.25 -11.64 28.51
CA LEU A 130 2.36 -12.30 27.80
C LEU A 130 2.74 -13.66 28.45
N SER A 131 2.57 -13.79 29.76
CA SER A 131 2.74 -15.02 30.53
C SER A 131 1.84 -16.18 30.08
N ASP A 132 0.72 -15.91 29.42
CA ASP A 132 -0.27 -16.92 28.99
C ASP A 132 0.14 -17.58 27.66
N PHE A 133 1.19 -17.05 27.03
CA PHE A 133 1.69 -17.50 25.73
C PHE A 133 3.05 -18.18 25.85
N GLU A 134 3.31 -19.09 24.93
CA GLU A 134 4.57 -19.80 24.73
C GLU A 134 5.13 -19.36 23.37
N VAL A 135 6.28 -18.68 23.37
CA VAL A 135 6.91 -18.23 22.12
C VAL A 135 7.56 -19.41 21.42
N ARG A 136 7.25 -19.55 20.12
CA ARG A 136 7.73 -20.60 19.23
C ARG A 136 8.86 -20.12 18.31
N GLY A 137 8.91 -18.81 18.03
CA GLY A 137 9.96 -18.17 17.25
C GLY A 137 9.62 -16.73 16.89
N THR A 138 10.55 -16.05 16.23
CA THR A 138 10.33 -14.70 15.68
C THR A 138 9.95 -14.84 14.20
N LEU A 139 8.78 -14.33 13.80
CA LEU A 139 8.29 -14.34 12.41
C LEU A 139 8.87 -13.18 11.59
N GLY A 140 9.14 -12.04 12.23
CA GLY A 140 9.73 -10.87 11.61
C GLY A 140 10.09 -9.77 12.62
N THR A 141 10.83 -8.78 12.15
CA THR A 141 11.23 -7.58 12.91
C THR A 141 10.72 -6.35 12.17
N GLY A 142 10.23 -5.33 12.90
CA GLY A 142 9.79 -4.06 12.33
C GLY A 142 10.29 -2.88 13.15
N THR A 143 10.08 -1.66 12.66
CA THR A 143 10.67 -0.42 13.18
C THR A 143 10.44 -0.18 14.69
N PHE A 144 9.34 -0.71 15.25
CA PHE A 144 8.95 -0.49 16.65
C PHE A 144 9.05 -1.75 17.53
N GLY A 145 9.49 -2.90 16.99
CA GLY A 145 9.55 -4.16 17.73
C GLY A 145 9.56 -5.43 16.85
N LYS A 146 8.91 -6.50 17.31
CA LYS A 146 9.00 -7.84 16.69
C LYS A 146 7.62 -8.49 16.54
N VAL A 147 7.47 -9.34 15.52
CA VAL A 147 6.32 -10.23 15.35
C VAL A 147 6.74 -11.64 15.78
N LEU A 148 6.08 -12.21 16.78
CA LEU A 148 6.41 -13.52 17.34
C LEU A 148 5.35 -14.56 16.94
N LEU A 149 5.77 -15.79 16.63
CA LEU A 149 4.86 -16.94 16.64
C LEU A 149 4.65 -17.36 18.09
N VAL A 150 3.39 -17.39 18.53
CA VAL A 150 3.04 -17.78 19.89
C VAL A 150 1.98 -18.89 19.90
N ARG A 151 2.05 -19.76 20.91
CA ARG A 151 1.00 -20.73 21.25
C ARG A 151 0.35 -20.34 22.57
N HIS A 152 -0.98 -20.32 22.65
CA HIS A 152 -1.69 -20.01 23.90
C HIS A 152 -1.66 -21.23 24.84
N LYS A 153 -1.09 -21.10 26.04
CA LYS A 153 -0.74 -22.24 26.94
C LYS A 153 -1.94 -23.05 27.40
N THR A 154 -3.10 -22.43 27.58
CA THR A 154 -4.33 -23.11 28.04
C THR A 154 -5.23 -23.60 26.89
N ALA A 155 -4.92 -23.22 25.65
CA ALA A 155 -5.57 -23.76 24.44
C ALA A 155 -5.06 -25.17 24.11
N ARG A 156 -5.42 -26.15 24.96
CA ARG A 156 -5.44 -27.57 24.55
C ARG A 156 -6.37 -27.73 23.35
N ASP A 157 -6.08 -28.70 22.48
CA ASP A 157 -6.78 -28.97 21.22
C ASP A 157 -8.24 -29.45 21.41
N ARG A 158 -9.12 -28.53 21.84
CA ARG A 158 -10.57 -28.70 21.86
C ARG A 158 -11.09 -28.62 20.41
N HIS A 159 -10.90 -29.70 19.66
CA HIS A 159 -11.51 -29.96 18.36
C HIS A 159 -11.25 -28.84 17.31
N GLY A 160 -9.97 -28.59 17.00
CA GLY A 160 -9.57 -27.76 15.86
C GLY A 160 -9.59 -26.24 16.07
N ALA A 161 -9.77 -25.76 17.31
CA ALA A 161 -9.61 -24.34 17.63
C ALA A 161 -8.18 -23.85 17.35
N GLN A 162 -8.03 -22.63 16.83
CA GLN A 162 -6.72 -22.02 16.55
C GLN A 162 -5.92 -21.82 17.84
N SER A 163 -4.83 -22.55 17.98
CA SER A 163 -3.92 -22.49 19.13
C SER A 163 -2.68 -21.60 18.92
N HIS A 164 -2.41 -21.22 17.67
CA HIS A 164 -1.22 -20.47 17.25
C HIS A 164 -1.56 -19.12 16.63
N PHE A 165 -0.82 -18.08 17.01
CA PHE A 165 -1.08 -16.67 16.68
C PHE A 165 0.21 -15.94 16.33
N ALA A 166 0.10 -14.85 15.57
CA ALA A 166 1.17 -13.89 15.37
C ALA A 166 0.99 -12.76 16.40
N MET A 167 1.98 -12.54 17.27
CA MET A 167 1.94 -11.47 18.28
C MET A 167 2.84 -10.31 17.84
N LYS A 168 2.24 -9.18 17.45
CA LYS A 168 2.96 -7.91 17.20
C LYS A 168 3.29 -7.31 18.57
N VAL A 169 4.58 -7.28 18.93
CA VAL A 169 5.11 -6.67 20.16
C VAL A 169 5.73 -5.33 19.80
N LEU A 170 5.20 -4.23 20.32
CA LEU A 170 5.60 -2.87 19.95
C LEU A 170 6.04 -2.09 21.20
N ARG A 171 7.29 -1.59 21.22
CA ARG A 171 7.87 -0.93 22.39
C ARG A 171 7.41 0.53 22.51
N LYS A 172 6.67 0.84 23.57
CA LYS A 172 6.00 2.14 23.79
C LYS A 172 6.94 3.34 23.68
N THR A 173 8.15 3.25 24.25
CA THR A 173 9.15 4.33 24.18
C THR A 173 9.57 4.65 22.75
N VAL A 174 9.66 3.64 21.87
CA VAL A 174 10.06 3.79 20.47
C VAL A 174 8.92 4.38 19.64
N ILE A 175 7.67 3.93 19.88
CA ILE A 175 6.47 4.48 19.23
C ILE A 175 6.36 5.98 19.52
N VAL A 176 6.52 6.41 20.78
CA VAL A 176 6.46 7.82 21.17
C VAL A 176 7.64 8.61 20.58
N GLN A 177 8.86 8.09 20.65
CA GLN A 177 10.06 8.74 20.09
C GLN A 177 9.94 9.00 18.59
N LEU A 178 9.34 8.07 17.83
CA LEU A 178 9.13 8.17 16.40
C LEU A 178 7.77 8.80 16.02
N ARG A 179 7.00 9.29 17.01
CA ARG A 179 5.66 9.92 16.85
C ARG A 179 4.56 9.03 16.26
N GLN A 180 4.73 7.71 16.29
CA GLN A 180 3.82 6.75 15.63
C GLN A 180 2.61 6.34 16.50
N VAL A 181 2.28 7.10 17.54
CA VAL A 181 1.17 6.80 18.48
C VAL A 181 -0.17 6.74 17.75
N GLU A 182 -0.46 7.72 16.90
CA GLU A 182 -1.73 7.79 16.17
C GLU A 182 -1.86 6.61 15.19
N HIS A 183 -0.79 6.25 14.48
CA HIS A 183 -0.76 5.11 13.58
C HIS A 183 -0.97 3.77 14.31
N VAL A 184 -0.34 3.55 15.47
CA VAL A 184 -0.52 2.33 16.27
C VAL A 184 -1.94 2.23 16.85
N ASN A 185 -2.52 3.35 17.28
CA ASN A 185 -3.91 3.38 17.76
C ASN A 185 -4.93 3.22 16.60
N ALA A 186 -4.65 3.78 15.43
CA ALA A 186 -5.47 3.61 14.23
C ALA A 186 -5.45 2.17 13.70
N GLU A 187 -4.26 1.53 13.63
CA GLU A 187 -4.12 0.11 13.31
C GLU A 187 -4.99 -0.75 14.24
N ARG A 188 -4.89 -0.52 15.57
CA ARG A 188 -5.71 -1.20 16.58
C ARG A 188 -7.21 -0.96 16.37
N TYR A 189 -7.61 0.30 16.18
CA TYR A 189 -9.01 0.70 16.00
C TYR A 189 -9.64 0.02 14.78
N ILE A 190 -8.95 0.05 13.64
CA ILE A 190 -9.38 -0.55 12.37
C ILE A 190 -9.43 -2.08 12.49
N LEU A 191 -8.31 -2.72 12.87
CA LEU A 191 -8.22 -4.19 12.95
C LEU A 191 -9.20 -4.80 13.96
N SER A 192 -9.56 -4.07 15.02
CA SER A 192 -10.56 -4.53 16.01
C SER A 192 -11.99 -4.62 15.47
N ARG A 193 -12.28 -4.04 14.30
CA ARG A 193 -13.64 -3.86 13.74
C ARG A 193 -13.82 -4.50 12.36
N VAL A 194 -12.78 -4.56 11.53
CA VAL A 194 -12.86 -5.21 10.22
C VAL A 194 -13.09 -6.72 10.33
N ASN A 195 -13.79 -7.26 9.34
CA ASN A 195 -14.11 -8.67 9.22
C ASN A 195 -14.29 -9.02 7.73
N HIS A 196 -13.25 -9.59 7.12
CA HIS A 196 -13.23 -9.93 5.70
C HIS A 196 -12.31 -11.14 5.47
N PRO A 197 -12.69 -12.13 4.63
CA PRO A 197 -11.95 -13.38 4.46
C PRO A 197 -10.48 -13.24 4.02
N PHE A 198 -10.10 -12.09 3.45
CA PHE A 198 -8.74 -11.80 2.97
C PHE A 198 -7.99 -10.73 3.79
N ILE A 199 -8.42 -10.44 5.01
CA ILE A 199 -7.71 -9.56 5.96
C ILE A 199 -7.35 -10.39 7.20
N VAL A 200 -6.24 -10.12 7.88
CA VAL A 200 -5.91 -10.80 9.15
C VAL A 200 -6.88 -10.39 10.27
N ASP A 201 -7.41 -11.36 11.01
CA ASP A 201 -8.21 -11.11 12.21
C ASP A 201 -7.31 -10.72 13.40
N LEU A 202 -7.68 -9.65 14.13
CA LEU A 202 -7.11 -9.26 15.42
C LEU A 202 -7.95 -9.86 16.55
N PHE A 203 -7.37 -10.82 17.27
CA PHE A 203 -8.05 -11.57 18.33
C PHE A 203 -8.04 -10.84 19.67
N ALA A 204 -6.97 -10.16 20.04
CA ALA A 204 -6.86 -9.47 21.33
C ALA A 204 -5.80 -8.37 21.31
N THR A 205 -5.92 -7.45 22.27
CA THR A 205 -4.87 -6.50 22.66
C THR A 205 -4.60 -6.61 24.14
N PHE A 206 -3.39 -6.23 24.56
CA PHE A 206 -3.04 -5.98 25.96
C PHE A 206 -1.75 -5.14 26.00
N GLN A 207 -1.30 -4.76 27.20
CA GLN A 207 -0.08 -3.98 27.41
C GLN A 207 0.62 -4.33 28.73
N ASP A 208 1.94 -4.16 28.78
CA ASP A 208 2.74 -4.19 30.02
C ASP A 208 3.31 -2.78 30.29
N SER A 209 4.30 -2.66 31.18
CA SER A 209 4.98 -1.39 31.49
C SER A 209 5.93 -0.86 30.39
N LEU A 210 6.16 -1.61 29.31
CA LEU A 210 7.18 -1.31 28.29
C LEU A 210 6.63 -1.35 26.85
N ASN A 211 5.59 -2.16 26.60
CA ASN A 211 5.12 -2.59 25.30
C ASN A 211 3.58 -2.55 25.20
N VAL A 212 3.09 -2.48 23.97
CA VAL A 212 1.73 -2.86 23.61
C VAL A 212 1.77 -4.11 22.72
N TYR A 213 0.71 -4.92 22.79
CA TYR A 213 0.61 -6.21 22.14
C TYR A 213 -0.64 -6.29 21.27
N MET A 214 -0.49 -6.81 20.05
CA MET A 214 -1.59 -7.21 19.18
C MET A 214 -1.50 -8.71 18.90
N LEU A 215 -2.53 -9.48 19.27
CA LEU A 215 -2.62 -10.91 19.01
C LEU A 215 -3.43 -11.17 17.73
N MET A 216 -2.75 -11.52 16.65
CA MET A 216 -3.28 -11.56 15.29
C MET A 216 -3.28 -12.98 14.70
N SER A 217 -3.99 -13.15 13.59
CA SER A 217 -3.95 -14.39 12.78
C SER A 217 -2.52 -14.79 12.42
N TYR A 218 -2.09 -15.99 12.84
CA TYR A 218 -0.94 -16.63 12.21
C TYR A 218 -1.33 -17.14 10.82
N VAL A 219 -0.51 -16.81 9.81
CA VAL A 219 -0.74 -17.14 8.40
C VAL A 219 0.48 -17.92 7.89
N PRO A 220 0.46 -19.27 7.88
CA PRO A 220 1.68 -20.08 7.89
C PRO A 220 2.40 -20.21 6.54
N GLY A 221 1.80 -19.81 5.43
CA GLY A 221 2.39 -19.95 4.09
C GLY A 221 3.41 -18.89 3.69
N GLY A 222 3.67 -17.91 4.55
CA GLY A 222 4.61 -16.82 4.30
C GLY A 222 4.14 -15.81 3.25
N GLU A 223 5.06 -14.92 2.87
CA GLU A 223 4.83 -13.76 2.01
C GLU A 223 4.66 -14.14 0.53
N LEU A 224 3.73 -13.45 -0.16
CA LEU A 224 3.58 -13.50 -1.61
C LEU A 224 4.87 -13.09 -2.32
N PHE A 225 5.65 -12.16 -1.73
CA PHE A 225 7.01 -11.80 -2.16
C PHE A 225 7.88 -13.04 -2.38
N THR A 226 8.02 -13.90 -1.36
CA THR A 226 8.85 -15.10 -1.42
C THR A 226 8.38 -16.07 -2.51
N HIS A 227 7.07 -16.25 -2.68
CA HIS A 227 6.51 -17.09 -3.75
C HIS A 227 6.76 -16.50 -5.15
N LEU A 228 6.63 -15.19 -5.31
CA LEU A 228 6.88 -14.48 -6.57
C LEU A 228 8.36 -14.51 -6.96
N ARG A 229 9.27 -14.18 -6.02
CA ARG A 229 10.73 -14.23 -6.21
C ARG A 229 11.17 -15.65 -6.59
N ARG A 230 10.60 -16.69 -5.96
CA ARG A 230 10.84 -18.09 -6.31
C ARG A 230 10.31 -18.49 -7.69
N ALA A 231 9.13 -18.01 -8.08
CA ALA A 231 8.55 -18.25 -9.39
C ALA A 231 9.22 -17.42 -10.51
N GLN A 232 10.02 -16.41 -10.14
CA GLN A 232 10.49 -15.29 -10.96
C GLN A 232 9.38 -14.36 -11.47
N ARG A 233 8.22 -14.91 -11.83
CA ARG A 233 6.96 -14.22 -12.18
C ARG A 233 5.81 -15.21 -12.14
N PHE A 234 4.59 -14.72 -12.05
CA PHE A 234 3.35 -15.50 -12.13
C PHE A 234 2.76 -15.52 -13.55
N THR A 235 1.89 -16.50 -13.82
CA THR A 235 1.08 -16.52 -15.05
C THR A 235 -0.12 -15.58 -14.90
N PRO A 236 -0.78 -15.15 -15.99
CA PRO A 236 -1.99 -14.32 -15.91
C PRO A 236 -3.07 -14.89 -15.00
N ASP A 237 -3.24 -16.20 -14.92
CA ASP A 237 -4.27 -16.83 -14.11
C ASP A 237 -3.92 -16.85 -12.61
N VAL A 238 -2.64 -17.06 -12.28
CA VAL A 238 -2.11 -16.95 -10.91
C VAL A 238 -2.23 -15.50 -10.43
N THR A 239 -1.81 -14.53 -11.27
CA THR A 239 -1.98 -13.10 -10.98
C THR A 239 -3.44 -12.74 -10.82
N ARG A 240 -4.35 -13.25 -11.66
CA ARG A 240 -5.79 -12.92 -11.60
C ARG A 240 -6.42 -13.36 -10.29
N PHE A 241 -6.07 -14.53 -9.78
CA PHE A 241 -6.55 -14.99 -8.47
C PHE A 241 -6.13 -14.03 -7.34
N TYR A 242 -4.83 -13.72 -7.23
CA TYR A 242 -4.33 -12.87 -6.15
C TYR A 242 -4.74 -11.40 -6.30
N LEU A 243 -4.80 -10.87 -7.52
CA LEU A 243 -5.28 -9.51 -7.75
C LEU A 243 -6.77 -9.39 -7.40
N ALA A 244 -7.59 -10.40 -7.73
CA ALA A 244 -9.01 -10.41 -7.39
C ALA A 244 -9.27 -10.49 -5.87
N THR A 245 -8.50 -11.28 -5.10
CA THR A 245 -8.63 -11.28 -3.62
C THR A 245 -8.24 -9.93 -3.01
N ILE A 246 -7.21 -9.27 -3.55
CA ILE A 246 -6.80 -7.93 -3.11
C ILE A 246 -7.86 -6.88 -3.45
N ILE A 247 -8.44 -6.92 -4.65
CA ILE A 247 -9.54 -6.02 -5.05
C ILE A 247 -10.75 -6.16 -4.12
N LEU A 248 -11.12 -7.39 -3.74
CA LEU A 248 -12.20 -7.62 -2.77
C LEU A 248 -11.84 -7.03 -1.39
N ALA A 249 -10.62 -7.24 -0.89
CA ALA A 249 -10.17 -6.67 0.38
C ALA A 249 -10.17 -5.13 0.40
N LEU A 250 -9.69 -4.50 -0.68
CA LEU A 250 -9.69 -3.04 -0.82
C LEU A 250 -11.11 -2.49 -1.00
N LYS A 251 -11.95 -3.11 -1.84
CA LYS A 251 -13.39 -2.78 -1.99
C LYS A 251 -14.10 -2.81 -0.63
N TYR A 252 -13.81 -3.81 0.20
CA TYR A 252 -14.32 -3.89 1.56
C TYR A 252 -13.86 -2.70 2.43
N LEU A 253 -12.55 -2.43 2.51
CA LEU A 253 -11.99 -1.33 3.30
C LEU A 253 -12.50 0.05 2.83
N HIS A 254 -12.54 0.28 1.52
CA HIS A 254 -12.99 1.51 0.88
C HIS A 254 -14.48 1.81 1.15
N SER A 255 -15.30 0.80 1.46
CA SER A 255 -16.70 1.00 1.88
C SER A 255 -16.83 1.68 3.25
N PHE A 256 -15.79 1.59 4.09
CA PHE A 256 -15.66 2.23 5.41
C PHE A 256 -14.78 3.49 5.40
N ASN A 257 -14.50 4.07 4.22
CA ASN A 257 -13.52 5.15 4.03
C ASN A 257 -12.09 4.82 4.53
N ILE A 258 -11.76 3.55 4.78
CA ILE A 258 -10.40 3.11 5.11
C ILE A 258 -9.59 3.04 3.81
N ILE A 259 -8.45 3.74 3.77
CA ILE A 259 -7.40 3.57 2.76
C ILE A 259 -6.22 2.82 3.39
N TYR A 260 -5.55 1.94 2.63
CA TYR A 260 -4.58 0.98 3.18
C TYR A 260 -3.12 1.46 3.08
N ARG A 261 -2.73 2.08 1.97
CA ARG A 261 -1.47 2.83 1.74
C ARG A 261 -0.13 2.07 1.77
N ASP A 262 -0.06 0.78 2.08
CA ASP A 262 1.19 -0.02 1.99
C ASP A 262 1.00 -1.35 1.26
N LEU A 263 0.28 -1.35 0.14
CA LEU A 263 0.08 -2.55 -0.66
C LEU A 263 1.39 -2.94 -1.38
N LYS A 264 2.00 -4.05 -0.95
CA LYS A 264 3.23 -4.64 -1.52
C LYS A 264 3.29 -6.16 -1.28
N PRO A 265 4.06 -6.94 -2.05
CA PRO A 265 4.12 -8.41 -1.93
C PRO A 265 4.49 -8.94 -0.53
N GLU A 266 5.21 -8.15 0.28
CA GLU A 266 5.61 -8.48 1.65
C GLU A 266 4.41 -8.46 2.62
N ASN A 267 3.48 -7.51 2.46
CA ASN A 267 2.30 -7.36 3.33
C ASN A 267 1.13 -8.30 2.96
N LEU A 268 1.38 -9.27 2.09
CA LEU A 268 0.39 -10.18 1.52
C LEU A 268 0.77 -11.63 1.84
N LEU A 269 0.21 -12.17 2.91
CA LEU A 269 0.54 -13.52 3.40
C LEU A 269 -0.39 -14.58 2.81
N LEU A 270 0.11 -15.80 2.56
CA LEU A 270 -0.71 -16.93 2.09
C LEU A 270 -1.09 -17.88 3.24
N ASP A 271 -2.38 -18.17 3.40
CA ASP A 271 -2.85 -19.16 4.37
C ASP A 271 -2.65 -20.61 3.88
N SER A 272 -2.94 -21.59 4.74
CA SER A 272 -2.73 -23.02 4.43
C SER A 272 -3.61 -23.56 3.30
N ARG A 273 -4.63 -22.81 2.85
CA ARG A 273 -5.43 -23.11 1.65
C ARG A 273 -4.94 -22.32 0.41
N GLY A 274 -3.84 -21.58 0.52
CA GLY A 274 -3.30 -20.73 -0.55
C GLY A 274 -4.01 -19.38 -0.74
N TYR A 275 -4.93 -19.02 0.16
CA TYR A 275 -5.65 -17.76 0.08
C TYR A 275 -4.85 -16.62 0.70
N LEU A 276 -4.97 -15.45 0.10
CA LEU A 276 -4.30 -14.24 0.54
C LEU A 276 -4.94 -13.67 1.82
N ARG A 277 -4.09 -13.19 2.74
CA ARG A 277 -4.45 -12.39 3.91
C ARG A 277 -3.58 -11.13 3.92
N LEU A 278 -4.24 -9.97 3.77
CA LEU A 278 -3.64 -8.65 3.96
C LEU A 278 -3.27 -8.47 5.43
N THR A 279 -2.01 -8.15 5.72
CA THR A 279 -1.48 -7.90 7.06
C THR A 279 -0.99 -6.45 7.21
N ASP A 280 -0.37 -6.11 8.34
CA ASP A 280 0.19 -4.80 8.74
C ASP A 280 -0.64 -3.57 8.34
N PHE A 281 -1.41 -3.05 9.30
CA PHE A 281 -2.31 -1.91 9.08
C PHE A 281 -1.70 -0.61 9.63
N GLY A 282 -0.38 -0.56 9.84
CA GLY A 282 0.33 0.60 10.40
C GLY A 282 0.13 1.92 9.62
N PHE A 283 -0.15 1.88 8.31
CA PHE A 283 -0.51 3.08 7.53
C PHE A 283 -1.99 3.12 7.11
N ALA A 284 -2.82 2.17 7.53
CA ALA A 284 -4.24 2.21 7.26
C ALA A 284 -4.89 3.42 7.98
N LYS A 285 -5.75 4.16 7.29
CA LYS A 285 -6.36 5.39 7.81
C LYS A 285 -7.78 5.57 7.30
N ILE A 286 -8.69 6.04 8.16
CA ILE A 286 -10.04 6.47 7.76
C ILE A 286 -9.93 7.89 7.20
N VAL A 287 -10.39 8.11 5.97
CA VAL A 287 -10.24 9.37 5.21
C VAL A 287 -11.48 9.63 4.36
N ASP A 288 -12.24 10.69 4.67
CA ASP A 288 -13.48 11.04 3.98
C ASP A 288 -13.28 11.79 2.64
N ASP A 289 -12.19 12.54 2.50
CA ASP A 289 -11.74 13.13 1.22
C ASP A 289 -10.24 12.82 1.01
N ARG A 290 -9.36 13.50 1.75
CA ARG A 290 -7.90 13.41 1.56
C ARG A 290 -7.10 13.37 2.85
N THR A 291 -5.90 12.82 2.75
CA THR A 291 -4.82 12.94 3.72
C THR A 291 -3.52 13.32 3.00
N TRP A 292 -2.57 13.93 3.72
CA TRP A 292 -1.34 14.51 3.15
C TRP A 292 -0.04 13.85 3.66
N THR A 293 -0.12 12.95 4.65
CA THR A 293 1.03 12.20 5.18
C THR A 293 1.71 11.38 4.08
N LEU A 294 2.94 11.73 3.69
CA LEU A 294 3.73 10.89 2.79
C LEU A 294 4.08 9.60 3.53
N CYS A 295 3.51 8.47 3.10
CA CYS A 295 3.79 7.17 3.69
C CYS A 295 3.71 6.04 2.65
N GLY A 296 4.42 4.94 2.92
CA GLY A 296 4.39 3.71 2.13
C GLY A 296 5.77 3.33 1.59
N THR A 297 5.77 2.48 0.58
CA THR A 297 6.99 1.91 -0.03
C THR A 297 7.25 2.56 -1.41
N PRO A 298 8.46 3.10 -1.71
CA PRO A 298 8.72 3.99 -2.84
C PRO A 298 8.20 3.54 -4.21
N GLU A 299 8.42 2.28 -4.58
CA GLU A 299 8.02 1.66 -5.85
C GLU A 299 6.50 1.62 -6.06
N TYR A 300 5.75 1.71 -4.97
CA TYR A 300 4.29 1.58 -4.91
C TYR A 300 3.56 2.91 -4.71
N LEU A 301 4.27 4.03 -4.52
CA LEU A 301 3.66 5.34 -4.32
C LEU A 301 2.95 5.85 -5.59
N ALA A 302 1.79 6.47 -5.41
CA ALA A 302 1.06 7.15 -6.48
C ALA A 302 1.64 8.55 -6.77
N PRO A 303 1.53 9.07 -8.01
CA PRO A 303 2.03 10.40 -8.37
C PRO A 303 1.54 11.51 -7.44
N GLU A 304 0.25 11.51 -7.06
CA GLU A 304 -0.33 12.51 -6.17
C GLU A 304 0.20 12.44 -4.72
N ILE A 305 0.78 11.31 -4.30
CA ILE A 305 1.45 11.18 -3.00
C ILE A 305 2.82 11.88 -3.07
N ILE A 306 3.59 11.59 -4.10
CA ILE A 306 4.91 12.19 -4.35
C ILE A 306 4.80 13.71 -4.52
N GLN A 307 3.74 14.17 -5.20
CA GLN A 307 3.46 15.59 -5.42
C GLN A 307 2.84 16.31 -4.19
N SER A 308 2.55 15.60 -3.10
CA SER A 308 1.85 16.12 -1.90
C SER A 308 0.44 16.69 -2.18
N ASP A 309 -0.20 16.22 -3.24
CA ASP A 309 -1.42 16.75 -3.88
C ASP A 309 -2.74 16.38 -3.13
N GLY A 310 -2.60 15.83 -1.92
CA GLY A 310 -3.62 15.16 -1.10
C GLY A 310 -4.12 13.85 -1.74
N HIS A 311 -4.07 12.74 -1.02
CA HIS A 311 -4.43 11.41 -1.56
C HIS A 311 -5.56 10.74 -0.77
N GLY A 312 -6.17 9.75 -1.42
CA GLY A 312 -7.27 8.93 -0.90
C GLY A 312 -7.32 7.57 -1.63
N LYS A 313 -8.51 6.99 -1.76
CA LYS A 313 -8.75 5.62 -2.29
C LYS A 313 -8.06 5.31 -3.62
N ALA A 314 -7.92 6.30 -4.50
CA ALA A 314 -7.21 6.19 -5.78
C ALA A 314 -5.75 5.70 -5.67
N ALA A 315 -5.08 5.90 -4.53
CA ALA A 315 -3.70 5.47 -4.33
C ALA A 315 -3.57 3.95 -4.16
N ASP A 316 -4.50 3.31 -3.45
CA ASP A 316 -4.51 1.84 -3.32
C ASP A 316 -4.72 1.17 -4.69
N TRP A 317 -5.53 1.78 -5.57
CA TRP A 317 -5.74 1.30 -6.94
C TRP A 317 -4.52 1.52 -7.86
N TRP A 318 -3.73 2.58 -7.64
CA TRP A 318 -2.42 2.71 -8.29
C TRP A 318 -1.49 1.57 -7.87
N ALA A 319 -1.40 1.29 -6.56
CA ALA A 319 -0.59 0.19 -6.03
C ALA A 319 -1.06 -1.18 -6.55
N CYS A 320 -2.36 -1.40 -6.80
CA CYS A 320 -2.84 -2.59 -7.52
C CYS A 320 -2.26 -2.70 -8.94
N GLY A 321 -2.09 -1.59 -9.66
CA GLY A 321 -1.43 -1.54 -10.96
C GLY A 321 0.05 -1.91 -10.90
N VAL A 322 0.77 -1.37 -9.91
CA VAL A 322 2.19 -1.70 -9.63
C VAL A 322 2.32 -3.19 -9.34
N LEU A 323 1.48 -3.74 -8.45
CA LEU A 323 1.50 -5.14 -8.05
C LEU A 323 1.11 -6.09 -9.20
N CYS A 324 0.12 -5.71 -10.02
CA CYS A 324 -0.28 -6.48 -11.21
C CYS A 324 0.87 -6.59 -12.21
N TYR A 325 1.61 -5.49 -12.44
CA TYR A 325 2.82 -5.51 -13.25
C TYR A 325 3.91 -6.38 -12.61
N GLU A 326 4.24 -6.18 -11.33
CA GLU A 326 5.30 -6.94 -10.65
C GLU A 326 5.01 -8.45 -10.68
N MET A 327 3.78 -8.87 -10.40
CA MET A 327 3.40 -10.28 -10.47
C MET A 327 3.59 -10.87 -11.87
N LEU A 328 3.26 -10.16 -12.95
CA LEU A 328 3.39 -10.67 -14.33
C LEU A 328 4.81 -10.60 -14.89
N VAL A 329 5.60 -9.62 -14.46
CA VAL A 329 6.92 -9.29 -15.05
C VAL A 329 8.09 -9.78 -14.19
N GLY A 330 7.93 -9.84 -12.87
CA GLY A 330 8.95 -10.24 -11.89
C GLY A 330 9.69 -9.07 -11.21
N TYR A 331 9.38 -7.83 -11.57
CA TYR A 331 9.93 -6.62 -10.96
C TYR A 331 8.92 -5.47 -11.13
N PRO A 332 8.88 -4.45 -10.24
CA PRO A 332 7.92 -3.35 -10.34
C PRO A 332 8.16 -2.49 -11.59
N PRO A 333 7.14 -1.76 -12.08
CA PRO A 333 7.23 -0.95 -13.30
C PRO A 333 8.18 0.24 -13.16
N PHE A 334 8.38 0.75 -11.94
CA PHE A 334 9.26 1.85 -11.60
C PHE A 334 10.24 1.37 -10.52
N PHE A 335 11.54 1.39 -10.82
CA PHE A 335 12.62 1.01 -9.90
C PHE A 335 13.90 1.78 -10.26
N ASP A 336 14.75 2.02 -9.26
CA ASP A 336 16.02 2.74 -9.37
C ASP A 336 16.95 2.34 -8.21
N GLU A 337 18.20 2.82 -8.20
CA GLU A 337 19.10 2.67 -7.05
C GLU A 337 18.78 3.68 -5.94
N SER A 338 18.03 4.75 -6.26
CA SER A 338 17.67 5.83 -5.35
C SER A 338 16.15 6.07 -5.29
N PRO A 339 15.54 6.30 -4.11
CA PRO A 339 14.12 6.66 -4.01
C PRO A 339 13.74 7.86 -4.88
N TYR A 340 14.63 8.85 -5.00
CA TYR A 340 14.44 10.00 -5.89
C TYR A 340 14.30 9.59 -7.37
N GLY A 341 15.16 8.69 -7.87
CA GLY A 341 15.05 8.16 -9.23
C GLY A 341 13.80 7.29 -9.46
N ILE A 342 13.31 6.61 -8.41
CA ILE A 342 11.98 5.94 -8.45
C ILE A 342 10.88 6.99 -8.64
N TYR A 343 10.91 8.08 -7.87
CA TYR A 343 9.92 9.16 -7.96
C TYR A 343 9.92 9.84 -9.34
N GLU A 344 11.09 10.15 -9.90
CA GLU A 344 11.18 10.69 -11.27
C GLU A 344 10.58 9.71 -12.30
N LYS A 345 10.81 8.40 -12.16
CA LYS A 345 10.23 7.38 -13.05
C LYS A 345 8.70 7.28 -12.92
N ILE A 346 8.16 7.36 -11.71
CA ILE A 346 6.71 7.39 -11.44
C ILE A 346 6.07 8.63 -12.08
N LEU A 347 6.65 9.83 -11.86
CA LEU A 347 6.12 11.08 -12.40
C LEU A 347 6.22 11.16 -13.94
N ASN A 348 7.24 10.53 -14.53
CA ASN A 348 7.34 10.39 -15.99
C ASN A 348 6.36 9.36 -16.60
N GLY A 349 5.81 8.43 -15.80
CA GLY A 349 4.81 7.44 -16.22
C GLY A 349 5.26 6.43 -17.30
N GLN A 350 6.56 6.34 -17.61
CA GLN A 350 7.07 5.53 -18.71
C GLN A 350 7.27 4.06 -18.32
N ILE A 351 6.24 3.24 -18.54
CA ILE A 351 6.29 1.80 -18.29
C ILE A 351 6.97 1.06 -19.46
N HIS A 352 8.03 0.30 -19.17
CA HIS A 352 8.62 -0.65 -20.11
C HIS A 352 7.72 -1.89 -20.29
N TRP A 353 7.62 -2.43 -21.50
CA TRP A 353 6.69 -3.52 -21.81
C TRP A 353 7.38 -4.76 -22.40
N PRO A 354 7.65 -5.79 -21.57
CA PRO A 354 8.17 -7.06 -22.06
C PRO A 354 7.28 -7.70 -23.15
N ARG A 355 7.92 -8.36 -24.13
CA ARG A 355 7.25 -8.95 -25.30
C ARG A 355 6.19 -10.01 -24.96
N HIS A 356 6.27 -10.62 -23.79
CA HIS A 356 5.38 -11.69 -23.35
C HIS A 356 4.08 -11.21 -22.68
N ILE A 357 3.98 -9.92 -22.34
CA ILE A 357 2.76 -9.35 -21.76
C ILE A 357 1.75 -9.10 -22.87
N ASP A 358 0.55 -9.66 -22.73
CA ASP A 358 -0.53 -9.57 -23.71
C ASP A 358 -1.21 -8.18 -23.72
N ARG A 359 -2.21 -8.01 -24.60
CA ARG A 359 -2.91 -6.73 -24.77
C ARG A 359 -3.83 -6.37 -23.60
N LEU A 360 -4.55 -7.33 -23.02
CA LEU A 360 -5.49 -7.08 -21.92
C LEU A 360 -4.77 -6.80 -20.61
N SER A 361 -3.63 -7.47 -20.36
CA SER A 361 -2.78 -7.16 -19.19
C SER A 361 -2.20 -5.75 -19.29
N LYS A 362 -1.80 -5.31 -20.49
CA LYS A 362 -1.35 -3.93 -20.76
C LYS A 362 -2.47 -2.91 -20.54
N ASP A 363 -3.69 -3.26 -20.95
CA ASP A 363 -4.88 -2.42 -20.81
C ASP A 363 -5.25 -2.21 -19.33
N LEU A 364 -5.34 -3.31 -18.56
CA LEU A 364 -5.61 -3.27 -17.12
C LEU A 364 -4.57 -2.45 -16.35
N ILE A 365 -3.29 -2.74 -16.56
CA ILE A 365 -2.20 -2.06 -15.84
C ILE A 365 -2.16 -0.57 -16.18
N LYS A 366 -2.39 -0.17 -17.44
CA LYS A 366 -2.48 1.25 -17.80
C LYS A 366 -3.68 1.96 -17.19
N SER A 367 -4.81 1.27 -17.08
CA SER A 367 -6.02 1.82 -16.46
C SER A 367 -5.84 2.05 -14.95
N PHE A 368 -5.09 1.19 -14.26
CA PHE A 368 -4.67 1.42 -12.87
C PHE A 368 -3.53 2.45 -12.73
N LEU A 369 -2.53 2.40 -13.60
CA LEU A 369 -1.37 3.31 -13.60
C LEU A 369 -1.62 4.57 -14.43
N ASN A 370 -2.84 5.11 -14.33
CA ASN A 370 -3.18 6.40 -14.91
C ASN A 370 -2.78 7.52 -13.92
N PRO A 371 -1.89 8.46 -14.29
CA PRO A 371 -1.53 9.56 -13.40
C PRO A 371 -2.74 10.43 -13.03
N ASP A 372 -3.70 10.59 -13.94
CA ASP A 372 -4.95 11.27 -13.67
C ASP A 372 -5.89 10.40 -12.83
N ARG A 373 -5.92 10.67 -11.52
CA ARG A 373 -6.83 10.06 -10.53
C ARG A 373 -8.32 10.07 -10.92
N THR A 374 -8.79 11.02 -11.74
CA THR A 374 -10.19 11.07 -12.21
C THR A 374 -10.49 10.05 -13.32
N LYS A 375 -9.44 9.54 -13.97
CA LYS A 375 -9.49 8.56 -15.07
C LYS A 375 -8.82 7.23 -14.68
N ARG A 376 -8.59 7.01 -13.38
CA ARG A 376 -7.93 5.81 -12.83
C ARG A 376 -8.97 4.75 -12.48
N LEU A 377 -8.75 3.53 -12.94
CA LEU A 377 -9.63 2.38 -12.67
C LEU A 377 -9.81 2.20 -11.16
N GLY A 378 -11.05 2.00 -10.71
CA GLY A 378 -11.40 1.99 -9.28
C GLY A 378 -11.81 3.35 -8.70
N ASN A 379 -11.54 4.45 -9.40
CA ASN A 379 -11.82 5.82 -8.97
C ASN A 379 -12.58 6.66 -10.03
N MET A 380 -13.20 6.00 -11.01
CA MET A 380 -14.13 6.61 -11.97
C MET A 380 -15.57 6.52 -11.43
N LEU A 381 -16.59 6.82 -12.25
CA LEU A 381 -17.99 6.88 -11.82
C LEU A 381 -18.57 5.55 -11.31
N GLY A 382 -18.12 4.40 -11.81
CA GLY A 382 -18.48 3.08 -11.26
C GLY A 382 -17.62 2.67 -10.05
N GLY A 383 -16.59 3.45 -9.71
CA GLY A 383 -15.67 3.20 -8.60
C GLY A 383 -15.04 1.81 -8.70
N PRO A 384 -15.06 0.99 -7.63
CA PRO A 384 -14.55 -0.38 -7.68
C PRO A 384 -15.26 -1.28 -8.70
N GLN A 385 -16.50 -1.00 -9.10
CA GLN A 385 -17.24 -1.84 -10.04
C GLN A 385 -16.62 -1.83 -11.45
N ASP A 386 -16.03 -0.70 -11.85
CA ASP A 386 -15.27 -0.57 -13.11
C ASP A 386 -14.08 -1.56 -13.17
N ILE A 387 -13.53 -1.95 -12.02
CA ILE A 387 -12.50 -2.99 -11.92
C ILE A 387 -13.11 -4.38 -12.13
N LEU A 388 -14.23 -4.67 -11.46
CA LEU A 388 -14.89 -5.99 -11.46
C LEU A 388 -15.37 -6.38 -12.87
N ASP A 389 -15.85 -5.40 -13.64
CA ASP A 389 -16.35 -5.59 -15.01
C ASP A 389 -15.25 -5.49 -16.09
N HIS A 390 -14.01 -5.17 -15.72
CA HIS A 390 -12.91 -5.01 -16.67
C HIS A 390 -12.60 -6.34 -17.40
N PRO A 391 -12.47 -6.36 -18.75
CA PRO A 391 -12.40 -7.59 -19.54
C PRO A 391 -11.32 -8.62 -19.15
N TRP A 392 -10.26 -8.18 -18.47
CA TRP A 392 -9.19 -9.04 -17.95
C TRP A 392 -9.64 -9.97 -16.80
N PHE A 393 -10.69 -9.61 -16.05
CA PHE A 393 -11.31 -10.44 -15.00
C PHE A 393 -12.47 -11.31 -15.50
N ARG A 394 -12.75 -11.34 -16.80
CA ARG A 394 -13.82 -12.17 -17.38
C ARG A 394 -13.70 -13.63 -16.95
N GLY A 395 -14.73 -14.15 -16.30
CA GLY A 395 -14.79 -15.52 -15.78
C GLY A 395 -14.36 -15.67 -14.31
N VAL A 396 -14.04 -14.57 -13.61
CA VAL A 396 -13.96 -14.57 -12.15
C VAL A 396 -15.38 -14.56 -11.57
N ASP A 397 -15.73 -15.61 -10.83
CA ASP A 397 -16.87 -15.58 -9.90
C ASP A 397 -16.40 -14.89 -8.61
N TRP A 398 -16.74 -13.61 -8.48
CA TRP A 398 -16.32 -12.77 -7.36
C TRP A 398 -16.91 -13.24 -6.02
N ASP A 399 -18.14 -13.74 -6.02
CA ASP A 399 -18.83 -14.15 -4.80
C ASP A 399 -18.34 -15.54 -4.33
N ALA A 400 -18.09 -16.48 -5.26
CA ALA A 400 -17.45 -17.76 -4.94
C ALA A 400 -15.98 -17.58 -4.52
N LEU A 401 -15.29 -16.56 -5.03
CA LEU A 401 -13.97 -16.19 -4.54
C LEU A 401 -14.08 -15.71 -3.07
N GLU A 402 -14.95 -14.74 -2.77
CA GLU A 402 -15.15 -14.22 -1.40
C GLU A 402 -15.58 -15.32 -0.41
N ARG A 403 -16.52 -16.20 -0.80
CA ARG A 403 -16.92 -17.39 0.00
C ARG A 403 -15.82 -18.45 0.13
N ARG A 404 -14.68 -18.27 -0.55
CA ARG A 404 -13.51 -19.15 -0.55
C ARG A 404 -13.76 -20.55 -1.13
N GLU A 405 -14.58 -20.63 -2.18
CA GLU A 405 -14.97 -21.87 -2.86
C GLU A 405 -14.04 -22.23 -4.04
N ILE A 406 -13.33 -21.24 -4.59
CA ILE A 406 -12.34 -21.44 -5.67
C ILE A 406 -11.06 -22.10 -5.12
N ASN A 407 -10.41 -22.95 -5.90
CA ASN A 407 -9.11 -23.52 -5.54
C ASN A 407 -7.98 -22.50 -5.78
N ALA A 408 -7.15 -22.24 -4.78
CA ALA A 408 -6.01 -21.33 -4.92
C ALA A 408 -4.90 -21.95 -5.78
N PRO A 409 -4.19 -21.14 -6.60
CA PRO A 409 -3.21 -21.65 -7.56
C PRO A 409 -1.86 -22.03 -6.93
N ILE A 410 -1.51 -21.45 -5.78
CA ILE A 410 -0.34 -21.82 -4.98
C ILE A 410 -0.84 -22.28 -3.62
N ILE A 411 -0.64 -23.56 -3.28
CA ILE A 411 -0.90 -24.10 -1.94
C ILE A 411 0.45 -24.21 -1.21
N PRO A 412 0.70 -23.41 -0.15
CA PRO A 412 1.94 -23.46 0.60
C PRO A 412 2.18 -24.84 1.23
N ARG A 413 3.42 -25.33 1.16
CA ARG A 413 3.79 -26.60 1.79
C ARG A 413 4.03 -26.41 3.29
N THR A 414 3.00 -26.62 4.09
CA THR A 414 3.06 -26.65 5.56
C THR A 414 2.97 -28.08 6.10
N THR A 415 3.87 -28.51 6.97
CA THR A 415 3.82 -29.86 7.61
C THR A 415 3.19 -29.86 9.00
N SER A 416 3.05 -28.70 9.65
CA SER A 416 2.44 -28.55 10.97
C SER A 416 1.78 -27.18 11.13
N VAL A 417 1.04 -26.97 12.22
CA VAL A 417 0.35 -25.71 12.54
C VAL A 417 1.28 -24.60 13.06
N ASP A 418 2.55 -24.93 13.30
CA ASP A 418 3.63 -24.07 13.79
C ASP A 418 4.83 -24.00 12.83
N ASP A 419 4.61 -24.34 11.54
CA ASP A 419 5.65 -24.52 10.53
C ASP A 419 6.23 -23.19 10.00
N THR A 420 7.31 -22.73 10.63
CA THR A 420 7.96 -21.44 10.32
C THR A 420 8.84 -21.42 9.06
N ARG A 421 8.89 -22.47 8.23
CA ARG A 421 9.85 -22.55 7.09
C ARG A 421 9.74 -21.47 6.01
N HIS A 422 8.60 -20.78 5.95
CA HIS A 422 8.34 -19.70 4.99
C HIS A 422 8.62 -18.30 5.59
N PHE A 423 9.26 -18.27 6.77
CA PHE A 423 9.70 -17.07 7.48
C PHE A 423 11.21 -17.12 7.71
N LEU A 424 11.82 -15.98 8.05
CA LEU A 424 13.23 -15.92 8.40
C LEU A 424 13.49 -16.71 9.70
N HIS A 425 14.54 -17.54 9.73
CA HIS A 425 14.98 -18.24 10.94
C HIS A 425 15.70 -17.28 11.92
N LEU A 426 14.95 -16.31 12.43
CA LEU A 426 15.38 -15.37 13.46
C LEU A 426 15.37 -16.06 14.85
N PRO A 427 16.34 -15.75 15.72
CA PRO A 427 16.36 -16.30 17.08
C PRO A 427 15.13 -15.85 17.87
N PRO A 428 14.67 -16.64 18.87
CA PRO A 428 13.69 -16.16 19.84
C PRO A 428 14.27 -14.97 20.63
N PRO A 429 13.44 -13.98 21.01
CA PRO A 429 13.91 -12.80 21.71
C PRO A 429 14.42 -13.14 23.11
N THR A 430 15.40 -12.38 23.60
CA THR A 430 15.94 -12.57 24.96
C THR A 430 15.00 -12.00 26.02
N ALA A 431 15.19 -12.40 27.28
CA ALA A 431 14.53 -11.79 28.43
C ALA A 431 14.87 -10.30 28.61
N GLU A 432 15.98 -9.82 28.03
CA GLU A 432 16.37 -8.41 28.08
C GLU A 432 15.67 -7.59 26.98
N GLU A 433 15.42 -8.20 25.82
CA GLU A 433 14.63 -7.60 24.75
C GLU A 433 13.14 -7.50 25.10
N ILE A 434 12.58 -8.54 25.74
CA ILE A 434 11.17 -8.59 26.15
C ILE A 434 11.05 -9.20 27.57
N PRO A 435 11.15 -8.39 28.65
CA PRO A 435 11.15 -8.87 30.04
C PRO A 435 9.97 -9.78 30.43
N GLY A 436 8.76 -9.48 29.95
CA GLY A 436 7.56 -10.28 30.23
C GLY A 436 7.53 -11.68 29.61
N LEU A 437 8.54 -12.10 28.82
CA LEU A 437 8.68 -13.50 28.40
C LEU A 437 9.11 -14.43 29.54
N VAL A 438 9.86 -13.92 30.52
CA VAL A 438 10.58 -14.73 31.54
C VAL A 438 10.41 -14.19 32.97
N GLY A 439 10.16 -12.89 33.15
CA GLY A 439 10.02 -12.24 34.46
C GLY A 439 8.57 -11.98 34.89
N GLN A 440 8.42 -11.45 36.12
CA GLN A 440 7.21 -10.72 36.50
C GLN A 440 7.17 -9.36 35.79
N ASP A 441 5.98 -8.81 35.61
CA ASP A 441 5.80 -7.41 35.16
C ASP A 441 6.62 -6.47 36.05
N LEU A 442 7.46 -5.62 35.45
CA LEU A 442 8.19 -4.60 36.23
C LEU A 442 7.16 -3.67 36.91
N PRO A 443 7.33 -3.31 38.20
CA PRO A 443 6.34 -2.52 38.92
C PRO A 443 6.00 -1.24 38.18
N GLN A 444 4.74 -1.10 37.74
CA GLN A 444 4.28 0.11 37.06
C GLN A 444 4.47 1.31 38.00
N PRO A 445 5.22 2.36 37.60
CA PRO A 445 5.29 3.58 38.40
C PRO A 445 3.89 4.20 38.50
N ARG A 446 3.56 4.79 39.65
CA ARG A 446 2.21 5.32 39.94
C ARG A 446 1.70 6.36 38.94
N PHE A 447 2.60 6.95 38.16
CA PHE A 447 2.29 7.79 37.02
C PHE A 447 3.32 7.50 35.93
N ASP A 448 2.85 7.16 34.74
CA ASP A 448 3.67 7.02 33.54
C ASP A 448 2.97 7.79 32.41
N PRO A 449 3.52 8.93 31.94
CA PRO A 449 2.91 9.70 30.87
C PRO A 449 2.80 8.91 29.55
N ILE A 450 3.66 7.91 29.33
CA ILE A 450 3.67 7.11 28.11
C ILE A 450 2.42 6.21 28.03
N ASN A 451 1.92 5.70 29.17
CA ASN A 451 0.78 4.77 29.17
C ASN A 451 -0.56 5.45 28.82
N TYR A 452 -0.69 6.77 29.03
CA TYR A 452 -1.88 7.53 28.62
C TYR A 452 -2.11 7.53 27.10
N HIS A 453 -1.06 7.31 26.30
CA HIS A 453 -1.18 7.19 24.85
C HIS A 453 -1.78 5.86 24.36
N PHE A 454 -1.91 4.86 25.24
CA PHE A 454 -2.27 3.49 24.88
C PHE A 454 -3.40 2.90 25.73
N LEU A 455 -4.27 3.75 26.31
CA LEU A 455 -5.34 3.33 27.25
C LEU A 455 -6.36 2.32 26.69
N GLU A 456 -6.40 2.11 25.38
CA GLU A 456 -7.29 1.15 24.72
C GLU A 456 -6.65 -0.21 24.37
N PHE A 457 -5.40 -0.46 24.79
CA PHE A 457 -4.70 -1.74 24.60
C PHE A 457 -4.95 -2.73 25.75
#